data_AF-A0A6M8NIY0-F1
#
_entry.id   AF-A0A6M8NIY0-F1
#
_cell.length_a   1.000
_cell.length_b   1.000
_cell.length_c   1.000
_cell.angle_alpha   90.00
_cell.angle_beta   90.00
_cell.angle_gamma   90.00
#
_symmetry.space_group_name_H-M   'P 1'
#
loop_
_entity.id
_entity.type
_entity.pdbx_description
1 polymer ?
#
loop_
_entity_poly.entity_id
_entity_poly.type
_entity_poly.pdbx_seq_one_letter_code
_entity_poly.pdbx_strand_id
1 'polypeptide(L)'
;MEEIKNKIDSFEKNLKKIVKKELQLKEQNIEINVKVTGIESIPFLIDTYHQIVVIDGYFQNLKIFWDTNNVEIFAKKIKNEFEIEDIDEYQFYFCKKDGNEMEVEKRNSTSTKIFIYKLKLDLE
;
A
#
# COMPACT_ATOMS: atom_id res chain seq x y z
N MET A 1 1.35 -22.10 -6.46
CA MET A 1 1.72 -21.61 -5.11
C MET A 1 3.02 -20.80 -5.11
N GLU A 2 4.06 -21.26 -5.80
CA GLU A 2 5.38 -20.59 -5.85
C GLU A 2 5.36 -19.22 -6.55
N GLU A 3 4.60 -19.06 -7.63
CA GLU A 3 4.46 -17.76 -8.33
C GLU A 3 3.80 -16.66 -7.47
N ILE A 4 2.84 -17.01 -6.62
CA ILE A 4 2.14 -16.04 -5.76
C ILE A 4 3.09 -15.56 -4.67
N LYS A 5 3.86 -16.47 -4.08
CA LYS A 5 4.85 -16.16 -3.05
C LYS A 5 5.95 -15.24 -3.59
N ASN A 6 6.49 -15.55 -4.77
CA ASN A 6 7.50 -14.70 -5.41
C ASN A 6 6.97 -13.29 -5.75
N LYS A 7 5.69 -13.17 -6.13
CA LYS A 7 5.04 -11.87 -6.36
C LYS A 7 4.88 -11.08 -5.06
N ILE A 8 4.45 -11.73 -3.98
CA ILE A 8 4.30 -11.13 -2.65
C ILE A 8 5.66 -10.65 -2.10
N ASP A 9 6.70 -11.49 -2.19
CA ASP A 9 8.04 -11.15 -1.70
C ASP A 9 8.63 -9.97 -2.51
N SER A 10 8.39 -9.94 -3.82
CA SER A 10 8.79 -8.83 -4.70
C SER A 10 8.01 -7.55 -4.39
N PHE A 11 6.72 -7.66 -4.12
CA PHE A 11 5.85 -6.55 -3.73
C PHE A 11 6.31 -5.95 -2.40
N GLU A 12 6.52 -6.78 -1.38
CA GLU A 12 6.99 -6.36 -0.06
C GLU A 12 8.34 -5.62 -0.16
N LYS A 13 9.30 -6.18 -0.90
CA LYS A 13 10.63 -5.58 -1.10
C LYS A 13 10.55 -4.21 -1.76
N ASN A 14 9.78 -4.08 -2.85
CA ASN A 14 9.67 -2.83 -3.59
C ASN A 14 8.90 -1.77 -2.80
N LEU A 15 7.80 -2.13 -2.14
CA LEU A 15 7.04 -1.20 -1.31
C LEU A 15 7.81 -0.71 -0.09
N LYS A 16 8.54 -1.58 0.60
CA LYS A 16 9.40 -1.14 1.71
C LYS A 16 10.39 -0.06 1.27
N LYS A 17 10.94 -0.14 0.05
CA LYS A 17 11.80 0.93 -0.51
C LYS A 17 11.02 2.23 -0.71
N ILE A 18 9.80 2.15 -1.22
CA ILE A 18 8.93 3.31 -1.50
C ILE A 18 8.54 4.04 -0.22
N VAL A 19 8.06 3.30 0.79
CA VAL A 19 7.63 3.85 2.08
C VAL A 19 8.81 4.53 2.79
N LYS A 20 9.98 3.86 2.83
CA LYS A 20 11.20 4.46 3.41
C LYS A 20 11.59 5.77 2.74
N LYS A 21 11.45 5.86 1.41
CA LYS A 21 11.79 7.05 0.64
C LYS A 21 10.79 8.20 0.87
N GLU A 22 9.50 7.93 0.92
CA GLU A 22 8.48 8.97 1.11
C GLU A 22 8.48 9.54 2.54
N LEU A 23 8.57 8.68 3.54
CA LEU A 23 8.53 9.10 4.94
C LEU A 23 9.82 9.78 5.42
N GLN A 24 10.84 9.90 4.56
CA GLN A 24 12.16 10.45 4.89
C GLN A 24 12.71 9.93 6.23
N LEU A 25 12.46 8.65 6.53
CA LEU A 25 12.83 8.04 7.79
C LEU A 25 14.35 8.06 7.91
N LYS A 26 14.88 8.97 8.74
CA LYS A 26 16.32 9.25 8.87
C LYS A 26 17.11 8.07 9.46
N GLU A 27 16.42 7.13 10.11
CA GLU A 27 17.05 5.95 10.70
C GLU A 27 16.81 4.73 9.82
N GLN A 28 17.91 4.18 9.28
CA GLN A 28 17.93 3.01 8.39
C GLN A 28 17.41 1.71 9.06
N ASN A 29 17.10 1.76 10.37
CA ASN A 29 16.69 0.64 11.22
C ASN A 29 15.22 0.64 11.62
N ILE A 30 14.35 1.41 10.96
CA ILE A 30 12.90 1.24 11.16
C ILE A 30 12.48 -0.07 10.50
N GLU A 31 12.25 -1.07 11.34
CA GLU A 31 11.61 -2.32 10.97
C GLU A 31 10.12 -2.02 10.73
N ILE A 32 9.77 -1.77 9.48
CA ILE A 32 8.38 -1.69 9.05
C ILE A 32 7.83 -3.11 9.25
N ASN A 33 7.05 -3.30 10.31
CA ASN A 33 6.35 -4.54 10.64
C ASN A 33 5.19 -4.76 9.67
N VAL A 34 5.58 -5.05 8.43
CA VAL A 34 4.66 -5.33 7.35
C VAL A 34 4.04 -6.69 7.57
N LYS A 35 2.72 -6.73 7.78
CA LYS A 35 1.95 -7.93 7.50
C LYS A 35 1.45 -7.82 6.06
N VAL A 36 1.88 -8.73 5.19
CA VAL A 36 1.23 -8.88 3.88
C VAL A 36 -0.12 -9.53 4.13
N THR A 37 -1.17 -8.79 3.83
CA THR A 37 -2.54 -9.22 4.05
C THR A 37 -3.34 -9.06 2.76
N GLY A 38 -4.29 -9.97 2.52
CA GLY A 38 -5.03 -10.05 1.27
C GLY A 38 -6.53 -10.06 1.51
N ILE A 39 -7.20 -8.96 1.23
CA ILE A 39 -8.67 -8.90 1.18
C ILE A 39 -9.06 -9.13 -0.27
N GLU A 40 -9.89 -10.14 -0.54
CA GLU A 40 -10.36 -10.44 -1.91
C GLU A 40 -9.20 -10.60 -2.92
N SER A 41 -8.04 -11.10 -2.47
CA SER A 41 -6.79 -11.22 -3.25
C SER A 41 -6.05 -9.92 -3.57
N ILE A 42 -6.48 -8.78 -3.03
CA ILE A 42 -5.76 -7.49 -3.10
C ILE A 42 -4.63 -7.52 -2.08
N PRO A 43 -3.35 -7.56 -2.48
CA PRO A 43 -2.24 -7.51 -1.56
C PRO A 43 -2.07 -6.08 -1.08
N PHE A 44 -2.01 -5.92 0.23
CA PHE A 44 -1.63 -4.67 0.85
C PHE A 44 -0.72 -4.91 2.04
N LEU A 45 -0.03 -3.84 2.42
CA LEU A 45 0.81 -3.77 3.60
C LEU A 45 0.17 -2.80 4.58
N ILE A 46 0.24 -3.15 5.85
CA ILE A 46 -0.20 -2.27 6.92
C ILE A 46 0.92 -2.08 7.93
N ASP A 47 1.16 -0.84 8.29
CA ASP A 47 2.03 -0.43 9.38
C ASP A 47 1.17 0.31 10.41
N THR A 48 0.87 -0.36 11.51
CA THR A 48 0.03 0.20 12.58
C THR A 48 0.77 1.23 13.43
N TYR A 49 2.10 1.24 13.42
CA TYR A 49 2.89 2.21 14.18
C TYR A 49 2.90 3.57 13.50
N HIS A 50 3.06 3.58 12.17
CA HIS A 50 3.03 4.82 11.37
C HIS A 50 1.64 5.16 10.84
N GLN A 51 0.62 4.33 11.13
CA GLN A 51 -0.74 4.44 10.61
C GLN A 51 -0.78 4.54 9.07
N ILE A 52 -0.16 3.56 8.40
CA ILE A 52 -0.03 3.54 6.94
C ILE A 52 -0.58 2.25 6.35
N VAL A 53 -1.34 2.38 5.26
CA VAL A 53 -1.76 1.27 4.41
C VAL A 53 -1.20 1.48 3.01
N VAL A 54 -0.53 0.48 2.45
CA VAL A 54 0.03 0.53 1.09
C VAL A 54 -0.54 -0.59 0.25
N ILE A 55 -1.18 -0.24 -0.85
CA ILE A 55 -1.96 -1.15 -1.70
C ILE A 55 -1.21 -1.41 -3.01
N ASP A 56 -1.11 -2.69 -3.41
CA ASP A 56 -0.52 -3.07 -4.69
C ASP A 56 -1.45 -2.83 -5.87
N GLY A 57 -1.20 -1.76 -6.62
CA GLY A 57 -1.70 -1.60 -7.98
C GLY A 57 -0.65 -1.69 -9.06
N TYR A 58 0.57 -2.09 -8.70
CA TYR A 58 1.70 -2.15 -9.61
C TYR A 58 1.78 -3.53 -10.27
N PHE A 59 1.56 -4.59 -9.50
CA PHE A 59 1.48 -5.96 -10.03
C PHE A 59 0.04 -6.42 -10.27
N GLN A 60 -0.96 -5.71 -9.74
CA GLN A 60 -2.37 -6.00 -9.94
C GLN A 60 -3.11 -4.78 -10.50
N ASN A 61 -4.11 -5.02 -11.36
CA ASN A 61 -4.94 -3.93 -11.85
C ASN A 61 -6.01 -3.59 -10.81
N LEU A 62 -5.77 -2.53 -10.02
CA LEU A 62 -6.70 -2.07 -8.96
C LEU A 62 -8.13 -1.83 -9.47
N LYS A 63 -8.30 -1.46 -10.76
CA LYS A 63 -9.64 -1.22 -11.33
C LYS A 63 -10.53 -2.46 -11.31
N ILE A 64 -9.96 -3.65 -11.16
CA ILE A 64 -10.70 -4.91 -11.00
C ILE A 64 -11.38 -4.97 -9.62
N PHE A 65 -10.84 -4.26 -8.63
CA PHE A 65 -11.31 -4.24 -7.27
C PHE A 65 -12.06 -2.95 -6.98
N TRP A 66 -13.39 -3.01 -7.06
CA TRP A 66 -14.27 -1.85 -6.90
C TRP A 66 -14.03 -1.07 -5.60
N ASP A 67 -13.70 -1.78 -4.52
CA ASP A 67 -13.47 -1.16 -3.21
C ASP A 67 -12.21 -0.29 -3.17
N THR A 68 -11.23 -0.54 -4.04
CA THR A 68 -10.04 0.32 -4.13
C THR A 68 -10.35 1.71 -4.69
N ASN A 69 -11.51 1.86 -5.35
CA ASN A 69 -12.03 3.17 -5.74
C ASN A 69 -12.82 3.86 -4.62
N ASN A 70 -13.22 3.13 -3.57
CA ASN A 70 -13.91 3.65 -2.39
C ASN A 70 -13.12 3.30 -1.12
N VAL A 71 -12.14 4.15 -0.80
CA VAL A 71 -11.20 3.97 0.31
C VAL A 71 -11.91 3.77 1.66
N GLU A 72 -13.07 4.36 1.88
CA GLU A 72 -13.87 4.18 3.10
C GLU A 72 -14.39 2.74 3.24
N ILE A 73 -14.88 2.15 2.15
CA ILE A 73 -15.33 0.73 2.15
C ILE A 73 -14.12 -0.18 2.40
N PHE A 74 -13.00 0.10 1.74
CA PHE A 74 -11.78 -0.69 1.91
C PHE A 74 -11.23 -0.60 3.34
N ALA A 75 -11.21 0.59 3.93
CA ALA A 75 -10.81 0.80 5.33
C ALA A 75 -11.70 0.00 6.29
N LYS A 76 -13.03 0.02 6.10
CA LYS A 76 -13.97 -0.78 6.91
C LYS A 76 -13.70 -2.28 6.80
N LYS A 77 -13.38 -2.78 5.60
CA LYS A 77 -13.00 -4.19 5.41
C LYS A 77 -11.72 -4.54 6.18
N ILE A 78 -10.69 -3.69 6.08
CA ILE A 78 -9.44 -3.86 6.84
C ILE A 78 -9.72 -3.85 8.36
N LYS A 79 -10.50 -2.89 8.85
CA LYS A 79 -10.89 -2.82 10.26
C LYS A 79 -11.56 -4.09 10.74
N ASN A 80 -12.51 -4.62 9.97
CA ASN A 80 -13.25 -5.81 10.36
C ASN A 80 -12.39 -7.08 10.30
N GLU A 81 -11.48 -7.20 9.33
CA GLU A 81 -10.66 -8.40 9.15
C GLU A 81 -9.43 -8.43 10.07
N PHE A 82 -8.85 -7.27 10.39
CA PHE A 82 -7.62 -7.14 11.17
C PHE A 82 -7.81 -6.52 12.55
N GLU A 83 -9.06 -6.20 12.93
CA GLU A 83 -9.44 -5.62 14.22
C GLU A 83 -8.71 -4.28 14.52
N ILE A 84 -8.52 -3.45 13.50
CA ILE A 84 -7.84 -2.15 13.60
C ILE A 84 -8.89 -1.04 13.74
N GLU A 85 -9.15 -0.61 14.96
CA GLU A 85 -10.27 0.31 15.26
C GLU A 85 -10.09 1.70 14.65
N ASP A 86 -8.85 2.20 14.58
CA ASP A 86 -8.45 3.55 14.18
C ASP A 86 -8.02 3.64 12.71
N ILE A 87 -8.38 2.66 11.87
CA ILE A 87 -7.98 2.61 10.44
C ILE A 87 -8.36 3.86 9.65
N ASP A 88 -9.37 4.60 10.11
CA ASP A 88 -9.86 5.81 9.48
C ASP A 88 -8.87 6.98 9.57
N GLU A 89 -7.89 6.89 10.47
CA GLU A 89 -6.79 7.84 10.63
C GLU A 89 -5.62 7.54 9.70
N TYR A 90 -5.60 6.34 9.09
CA TYR A 90 -4.44 5.86 8.35
C TYR A 90 -4.31 6.58 6.99
N GLN A 91 -3.07 6.72 6.56
CA GLN A 91 -2.71 7.18 5.23
C GLN A 91 -2.71 6.00 4.26
N PHE A 92 -3.51 6.09 3.20
CA PHE A 92 -3.61 5.06 2.16
C PHE A 92 -2.75 5.46 0.95
N TYR A 93 -1.89 4.55 0.52
CA TYR A 93 -0.99 4.71 -0.61
C TYR A 93 -1.30 3.67 -1.67
N PHE A 94 -1.83 4.10 -2.79
CA PHE A 94 -2.13 3.26 -3.95
C PHE A 94 -0.99 3.36 -4.95
N CYS A 95 -0.20 2.30 -5.06
CA CYS A 95 0.94 2.23 -5.96
C CYS A 95 0.47 1.71 -7.32
N LYS A 96 0.58 2.48 -8.40
CA LYS A 96 0.16 2.10 -9.75
C LYS A 96 1.38 2.06 -10.68
N LYS A 97 1.38 1.11 -11.62
CA LYS A 97 2.41 1.06 -12.66
C LYS A 97 2.16 2.11 -13.73
N ASP A 98 3.16 2.96 -13.99
CA ASP A 98 3.17 3.94 -15.09
C ASP A 98 4.45 3.78 -15.93
N GLY A 99 4.41 2.90 -16.93
CA GLY A 99 5.58 2.54 -17.72
C GLY A 99 6.69 1.92 -16.86
N ASN A 100 7.84 2.60 -16.79
CA ASN A 100 9.00 2.24 -15.95
C ASN A 100 9.01 2.98 -14.60
N GLU A 101 8.00 3.82 -14.36
CA GLU A 101 7.84 4.56 -13.12
C GLU A 101 6.67 3.96 -12.32
N MET A 102 6.66 4.28 -11.03
CA MET A 102 5.51 4.04 -10.19
C MET A 102 4.81 5.36 -9.91
N GLU A 103 3.53 5.44 -10.23
CA GLU A 103 2.66 6.49 -9.74
C GLU A 103 2.16 6.09 -8.35
N VAL A 104 2.35 6.94 -7.36
CA VAL A 104 1.82 6.72 -6.01
C VAL A 104 0.76 7.77 -5.75
N GLU A 105 -0.41 7.27 -5.39
CA GLU A 105 -1.56 8.05 -5.04
C GLU A 105 -1.80 7.93 -3.53
N LYS A 106 -1.68 9.06 -2.83
CA LYS A 106 -1.87 9.15 -1.38
C LYS A 106 -3.22 9.79 -1.08
N ARG A 107 -4.00 9.16 -0.20
CA ARG A 107 -5.34 9.59 0.23
C ARG A 107 -5.61 9.18 1.68
N ASN A 108 -6.52 9.88 2.35
CA ASN A 108 -7.11 9.39 3.62
C ASN A 108 -8.46 8.75 3.32
N SER A 109 -8.93 7.84 4.16
CA SER A 109 -10.25 7.20 3.98
C SER A 109 -11.40 8.22 3.92
N THR A 110 -11.29 9.32 4.65
CA THR A 110 -12.33 10.36 4.77
C THR A 110 -12.06 11.63 3.96
N SER A 111 -10.90 11.75 3.31
CA SER A 111 -10.52 12.97 2.58
C SER A 111 -10.75 12.84 1.08
N THR A 112 -11.32 13.89 0.46
CA THR A 112 -11.39 14.02 -0.99
C THR A 112 -10.10 14.53 -1.62
N LYS A 113 -9.10 14.92 -0.80
CA LYS A 113 -7.80 15.39 -1.28
C LYS A 113 -6.95 14.20 -1.70
N ILE A 114 -6.48 14.24 -2.94
CA ILE A 114 -5.67 13.22 -3.56
C ILE A 114 -4.32 13.83 -3.89
N PHE A 115 -3.24 13.24 -3.39
CA PHE A 115 -1.89 13.61 -3.77
C PHE A 115 -1.33 12.53 -4.69
N ILE A 116 -0.82 12.94 -5.85
CA ILE A 116 -0.22 12.03 -6.82
C ILE A 116 1.24 12.46 -7.00
N TYR A 117 2.15 11.50 -6.89
CA TYR A 117 3.56 11.72 -7.18
C TYR A 117 4.16 10.51 -7.88
N LYS A 118 5.20 10.75 -8.68
CA LYS A 118 5.90 9.69 -9.42
C LYS A 118 7.19 9.32 -8.72
N LEU A 119 7.45 8.03 -8.65
CA LEU A 119 8.68 7.45 -8.16
C LEU A 119 9.36 6.72 -9.30
N LYS A 120 10.59 7.12 -9.62
CA LYS A 120 11.48 6.29 -10.43
C LYS A 120 11.84 5.05 -9.62
N LEU A 121 11.55 3.89 -10.19
CA LEU A 121 11.95 2.62 -9.61
C LEU A 121 13.37 2.31 -10.10
N ASP A 122 14.30 2.16 -9.18
CA ASP A 122 15.59 1.54 -9.45
C ASP A 122 15.37 0.02 -9.47
N LEU A 123 14.97 -0.48 -10.65
CA LEU A 123 14.88 -1.91 -10.94
C LEU A 123 16.31 -2.39 -11.25
N GLU A 124 17.04 -2.79 -10.21
CA GLU A 124 18.24 -3.63 -10.34
C GLU A 124 17.88 -5.07 -10.73
#